data_AF-A0A0K9Q525-F1
#
_entry.id   AF-A0A0K9Q525-F1
#
_cell.length_a   1.000
_cell.length_b   1.000
_cell.length_c   1.000
_cell.angle_alpha   90.00
_cell.angle_beta   90.00
_cell.angle_gamma   90.00
#
_symmetry.space_group_name_H-M   'P 1'
#
loop_
_entity.id
_entity.type
_entity.pdbx_description
1 polymer ?
#
loop_
_entity_poly.entity_id
_entity_poly.type
_entity_poly.pdbx_seq_one_letter_code
_entity_poly.pdbx_strand_id
1 'polypeptide(L)'
;MYKRKHRTNRETRSRVMRCSHVACWKNGMDIAEVVVACISDLAFNMSEYPAKDLELFSQHAGRKTVNMEDVILTGITPTLHFWRGFHSLNHQQEIDRRRR
;
A
#
# COMPACT_ATOMS: atom_id res chain seq x y z
N MET A 1 -19.88 4.23 6.48
CA MET A 1 -18.68 3.85 5.71
C MET A 1 -17.51 3.31 6.56
N TYR A 2 -17.36 3.70 7.82
CA TYR A 2 -16.25 3.25 8.70
C TYR A 2 -16.16 1.72 8.91
N LYS A 3 -17.31 1.04 9.03
CA LYS A 3 -17.37 -0.42 9.24
C LYS A 3 -16.92 -1.28 8.04
N ARG A 4 -16.97 -0.76 6.80
CA ARG A 4 -16.49 -1.50 5.60
C ARG A 4 -14.96 -1.53 5.53
N LYS A 5 -14.28 -0.44 5.92
CA LYS A 5 -12.82 -0.30 5.95
C LYS A 5 -12.16 -1.28 6.95
N HIS A 6 -12.83 -1.56 8.07
CA HIS A 6 -12.34 -2.50 9.08
C HIS A 6 -12.40 -3.98 8.66
N ARG A 7 -13.37 -4.37 7.82
CA ARG A 7 -13.53 -5.76 7.38
C ARG A 7 -12.46 -6.16 6.35
N THR A 8 -12.18 -5.29 5.37
CA THR A 8 -11.13 -5.51 4.37
C THR A 8 -9.72 -5.47 4.98
N ASN A 9 -9.48 -4.63 6.01
CA ASN A 9 -8.19 -4.61 6.70
C ASN A 9 -7.87 -5.94 7.42
N ARG A 10 -8.88 -6.67 7.92
CA ARG A 10 -8.65 -7.99 8.55
C ARG A 10 -8.08 -9.02 7.56
N GLU A 11 -8.55 -8.99 6.31
CA GLU A 11 -8.04 -9.87 5.24
C GLU A 11 -6.62 -9.48 4.82
N THR A 12 -6.35 -8.17 4.68
CA THR A 12 -5.01 -7.65 4.43
C THR A 12 -4.05 -8.09 5.53
N ARG A 13 -4.47 -8.01 6.80
CA ARG A 13 -3.66 -8.43 7.94
C ARG A 13 -3.34 -9.92 7.92
N SER A 14 -4.31 -10.77 7.57
CA SER A 14 -4.06 -12.21 7.42
C SER A 14 -3.06 -12.52 6.30
N ARG A 15 -3.13 -11.79 5.18
CA ARG A 15 -2.18 -11.95 4.06
C ARG A 15 -0.78 -11.49 4.43
N VAL A 16 -0.67 -10.29 5.00
CA VAL A 16 0.61 -9.73 5.45
C VAL A 16 1.25 -10.63 6.51
N MET A 17 0.48 -11.14 7.47
CA MET A 17 0.98 -12.10 8.46
C MET A 17 1.67 -13.30 7.81
N ARG A 18 1.06 -13.90 6.78
CA ARG A 18 1.67 -15.04 6.06
C ARG A 18 2.96 -14.65 5.35
N CYS A 19 2.93 -13.55 4.59
CA CYS A 19 4.12 -13.08 3.87
C CYS A 19 5.27 -12.76 4.83
N SER A 20 4.97 -12.03 5.90
CA SER A 20 5.96 -11.66 6.90
C SER A 20 6.49 -12.87 7.67
N HIS A 21 5.65 -13.84 8.02
CA HIS A 21 6.10 -15.06 8.67
C HIS A 21 7.07 -15.85 7.77
N VAL A 22 6.74 -16.02 6.49
CA VAL A 22 7.64 -16.68 5.52
C VAL A 22 8.94 -15.90 5.35
N ALA A 23 8.87 -14.57 5.28
CA ALA A 23 10.06 -13.72 5.14
C ALA A 23 10.96 -13.78 6.38
N CYS A 24 10.39 -13.76 7.59
CA CYS A 24 11.13 -13.83 8.84
C CYS A 24 11.73 -15.23 9.06
N TRP A 25 10.96 -16.30 8.80
CA TRP A 25 11.44 -17.68 8.90
C TRP A 25 12.65 -17.94 8.00
N LYS A 26 12.60 -17.48 6.74
CA LYS A 26 13.74 -17.58 5.80
C LYS A 26 15.01 -16.87 6.28
N ASN A 27 14.85 -15.86 7.14
CA ASN A 27 15.94 -15.07 7.69
C ASN A 27 16.29 -15.47 9.14
N GLY A 28 15.70 -16.53 9.69
CA GLY A 28 15.91 -16.94 11.08
C GLY A 28 15.46 -15.91 12.11
N MET A 29 14.46 -15.09 11.77
CA MET A 29 13.92 -14.04 12.64
C MET A 29 12.50 -14.39 13.10
N ASP A 30 12.11 -13.85 14.25
CA ASP A 30 10.72 -13.79 14.68
C ASP A 30 10.12 -12.41 14.38
N ILE A 31 8.80 -12.36 14.24
CA ILE A 31 8.08 -11.11 13.99
C ILE A 31 7.07 -10.80 15.09
N ALA A 32 7.16 -9.57 15.62
CA ALA A 32 6.21 -9.07 16.60
C ALA A 32 4.84 -8.77 15.95
N GLU A 33 3.75 -9.10 16.65
CA GLU A 33 2.39 -8.89 16.15
C GLU A 33 2.10 -7.41 15.83
N VAL A 34 2.65 -6.49 16.61
CA VAL A 34 2.51 -5.04 16.38
C VAL A 34 3.14 -4.63 15.05
N VAL A 35 4.28 -5.23 14.68
CA VAL A 35 4.94 -4.98 13.39
C VAL A 35 4.07 -5.47 12.24
N VAL A 36 3.49 -6.68 12.36
CA VAL A 36 2.53 -7.20 11.37
C VAL A 36 1.33 -6.26 11.23
N ALA A 37 0.77 -5.77 12.34
CA ALA A 37 -0.36 -4.84 12.31
C ALA A 37 0.01 -3.53 11.56
N CYS A 38 1.15 -2.93 11.90
CA CYS A 38 1.66 -1.72 11.23
C CYS A 38 1.88 -1.93 9.72
N ILE A 39 2.51 -3.05 9.32
CA ILE A 39 2.73 -3.37 7.91
C ILE A 39 1.38 -3.59 7.19
N SER A 40 0.40 -4.19 7.87
CA SER A 40 -0.93 -4.43 7.31
C SER A 40 -1.66 -3.12 7.02
N ASP A 41 -1.63 -2.19 7.98
CA ASP A 41 -2.21 -0.86 7.80
C ASP A 41 -1.49 -0.08 6.68
N LEU A 42 -0.16 -0.19 6.63
CA LEU A 42 0.63 0.42 5.55
C LEU A 42 0.27 -0.18 4.19
N ALA A 43 0.25 -1.50 4.05
CA ALA A 43 -0.10 -2.18 2.80
C ALA A 43 -1.52 -1.82 2.34
N PHE A 44 -2.46 -1.69 3.28
CA PHE A 44 -3.81 -1.25 2.98
C PHE A 44 -3.83 0.20 2.46
N ASN A 45 -3.16 1.13 3.14
CA ASN A 45 -3.12 2.53 2.74
C ASN A 45 -2.35 2.74 1.42
N MET A 46 -1.28 1.98 1.20
CA MET A 46 -0.47 2.07 -0.02
C MET A 46 -1.19 1.52 -1.25
N SER A 47 -2.25 0.71 -1.08
CA SER A 47 -3.04 0.18 -2.21
C SER A 47 -3.85 1.25 -2.95
N GLU A 48 -4.05 2.43 -2.35
CA GLU A 48 -4.78 3.53 -2.98
C GLU A 48 -4.01 4.18 -4.15
N TYR A 49 -2.69 4.30 -4.02
CA TYR A 49 -1.83 4.88 -5.05
C TYR A 49 -1.85 4.08 -6.36
N PRO A 50 -1.54 2.76 -6.38
CA PRO A 50 -1.59 1.99 -7.61
C PRO A 50 -3.02 1.91 -8.16
N ALA A 51 -4.06 1.92 -7.32
CA ALA A 51 -5.45 1.95 -7.82
C ALA A 51 -5.73 3.22 -8.65
N LYS A 52 -5.27 4.39 -8.19
CA LYS A 52 -5.40 5.67 -8.91
C LYS A 52 -4.59 5.69 -10.20
N ASP A 53 -3.35 5.20 -10.15
CA ASP A 53 -2.49 5.16 -11.32
C ASP A 53 -3.05 4.19 -12.39
N LEU A 54 -3.55 3.02 -11.99
CA LEU A 54 -4.23 2.08 -12.90
C LEU A 54 -5.47 2.68 -13.55
N GLU A 55 -6.28 3.40 -12.78
CA GLU A 55 -7.44 4.12 -13.32
C GLU A 55 -7.01 5.14 -14.36
N LEU A 56 -6.01 5.97 -14.05
CA LEU A 56 -5.49 7.00 -14.94
C LEU A 56 -4.91 6.43 -16.23
N PHE A 57 -4.16 5.31 -16.15
CA PHE A 57 -3.61 4.65 -17.32
C PHE A 57 -4.67 4.02 -18.21
N SER A 58 -5.67 3.36 -17.61
CA SER A 58 -6.78 2.81 -18.37
C SER A 58 -7.58 3.91 -19.09
N GLN A 59 -7.83 5.04 -18.41
CA GLN A 59 -8.52 6.20 -18.99
C GLN A 59 -7.71 6.89 -20.09
N HIS A 60 -6.39 7.01 -19.91
CA HIS A 60 -5.50 7.54 -20.94
C HIS A 60 -5.52 6.69 -22.23
N ALA A 61 -5.65 5.38 -22.08
CA ALA A 61 -5.85 4.45 -23.19
C ALA A 61 -7.31 4.40 -23.72
N GLY A 62 -8.21 5.23 -23.21
CA GLY A 62 -9.64 5.25 -23.58
C GLY A 62 -10.42 4.02 -23.12
N ARG A 63 -9.86 3.19 -22.23
CA ARG A 63 -10.45 1.97 -21.70
C ARG A 63 -11.16 2.23 -20.37
N LYS A 64 -12.23 1.47 -20.10
CA LYS A 64 -12.94 1.47 -18.79
C LYS A 64 -12.54 0.30 -17.89
N THR A 65 -11.65 -0.57 -18.38
CA THR A 65 -11.20 -1.78 -17.71
C THR A 65 -9.68 -1.80 -17.68
N VAL A 66 -9.13 -2.08 -16.50
CA VAL A 66 -7.70 -2.22 -16.26
C VAL A 66 -7.18 -3.53 -16.89
N ASN A 67 -6.03 -3.47 -17.57
CA ASN A 67 -5.34 -4.61 -18.13
C ASN A 67 -3.91 -4.75 -17.56
N MET A 68 -3.14 -5.72 -18.05
CA MET A 68 -1.75 -5.93 -17.60
C MET A 68 -0.80 -4.81 -18.05
N GLU A 69 -1.08 -4.08 -19.13
CA GLU A 69 -0.26 -2.95 -19.58
C GLU A 69 -0.31 -1.82 -18.56
N ASP A 70 -1.49 -1.54 -18.00
CA ASP A 70 -1.67 -0.56 -16.93
C ASP A 70 -0.87 -0.97 -15.68
N VAL A 71 -0.87 -2.27 -15.33
CA VAL A 71 -0.10 -2.82 -14.21
C VAL A 71 1.41 -2.69 -14.45
N ILE A 72 1.88 -3.02 -15.64
CA ILE A 72 3.29 -2.86 -16.02
C ILE A 72 3.69 -1.38 -15.89
N LEU A 73 2.84 -0.45 -16.35
CA LEU A 73 3.11 0.97 -16.27
C LEU A 73 3.21 1.46 -14.81
N THR A 74 2.35 0.98 -13.90
CA THR A 74 2.48 1.27 -12.46
C THR A 74 3.80 0.80 -11.86
N GLY A 75 4.34 -0.33 -12.33
CA GLY A 75 5.62 -0.88 -11.88
C GLY A 75 6.86 -0.21 -12.49
N ILE A 76 6.73 0.50 -13.62
CA ILE A 76 7.83 1.22 -14.30
C ILE A 76 7.92 2.69 -13.88
N THR A 77 6.81 3.28 -13.44
CA THR A 77 6.75 4.66 -12.89
C THR A 77 7.38 4.91 -11.49
N PRO A 78 7.89 3.93 -10.68
CA PRO A 78 8.32 4.19 -9.29
C PRO A 78 9.46 5.19 -9.10
N THR A 79 10.20 5.60 -10.13
CA THR A 79 11.34 6.51 -9.95
C THR A 79 10.94 7.96 -9.65
N LEU A 80 9.68 8.38 -9.86
CA LEU A 80 9.25 9.78 -9.60
C LEU A 80 8.00 9.93 -8.73
N HIS A 81 7.02 9.02 -8.78
CA HIS A 81 5.79 9.12 -7.97
C HIS A 81 5.90 8.49 -6.58
N PHE A 82 6.64 7.38 -6.43
CA PHE A 82 6.89 6.74 -5.13
C PHE A 82 7.59 7.68 -4.14
N TRP A 83 8.58 8.45 -4.62
CA TRP A 83 9.30 9.43 -3.80
C TRP A 83 8.42 10.64 -3.43
N ARG A 84 7.56 11.12 -4.34
CA ARG A 84 6.58 12.17 -4.06
C ARG A 84 5.55 11.75 -2.99
N GLY A 85 5.06 10.51 -3.06
CA GLY A 85 4.14 9.95 -2.06
C GLY A 85 4.79 9.81 -0.68
N PHE A 86 6.04 9.33 -0.61
CA PHE A 86 6.80 9.21 0.63
C PHE A 86 7.09 10.58 1.27
N HIS A 87 7.40 11.60 0.44
CA HIS A 87 7.60 12.97 0.91
C HIS A 87 6.30 13.61 1.45
N SER A 88 5.15 13.32 0.83
CA SER A 88 3.85 13.82 1.29
C SER A 88 3.35 13.14 2.57
N LEU A 89 3.58 11.84 2.74
CA LEU A 89 3.28 11.10 3.97
C LEU A 89 4.14 11.56 5.15
N ASN A 90 5.44 11.82 4.93
CA ASN A 90 6.30 12.45 5.93
C ASN A 90 5.80 13.85 6.31
N HIS A 91 5.34 14.64 5.33
CA HIS A 91 4.80 15.97 5.59
C HIS A 91 3.49 15.93 6.40
N GLN A 92 2.61 14.96 6.15
CA GLN A 92 1.37 14.81 6.91
C GLN A 92 1.62 14.30 8.34
N GLN A 93 2.53 13.34 8.52
CA GLN A 93 2.94 12.88 9.86
C GLN A 93 3.63 13.98 10.68
N GLU A 94 4.41 14.85 10.04
CA GLU A 94 5.05 16.00 10.70
C GLU A 94 4.01 17.05 11.16
N ILE A 95 2.99 17.34 10.34
CA ILE A 95 1.88 18.23 10.72
C ILE A 95 1.10 17.67 11.93
N ASP A 96 0.83 16.36 11.93
CA ASP A 96 0.09 15.70 13.02
C ASP A 96 0.91 15.51 14.31
N ARG A 97 2.26 15.57 14.24
CA ARG A 97 3.14 15.63 15.43
C ARG A 97 3.20 17.03 16.04
N ARG A 98 3.18 18.09 15.23
CA ARG A 98 3.23 19.49 15.71
C ARG A 98 1.91 19.98 16.34
N ARG A 99 0.84 19.21 16.20
CA ARG A 99 -0.48 19.47 16.80
C ARG A 99 -0.72 18.70 18.11
N ARG A 100 0.33 18.09 18.68
CA ARG A 100 0.31 17.45 20.00
C ARG A 100 1.25 18.16 20.95
#